data_AF-A0A7S3MK16-F1
#
_entry.id   AF-A0A7S3MK16-F1
#
_cell.length_a   1.000
_cell.length_b   1.000
_cell.length_c   1.000
_cell.angle_alpha   90.00
_cell.angle_beta   90.00
_cell.angle_gamma   90.00
#
_symmetry.space_group_name_H-M   'P 1'
#
loop_
_entity.id
_entity.type
_entity.pdbx_description
1 polymer ?
#
loop_
_entity_poly.entity_id
_entity_poly.type
_entity_poly.pdbx_seq_one_letter_code
_entity_poly.pdbx_strand_id
1 'polypeptide(L)'
;MGRTIWRSLAANVSLTLGVIGGVKTADLLLWDKDKYDKMQERLELDYWKKYGTPEYIEGHLHKSAISKGEFYMSYLKEKQPHTNLQDRVYKTM
;
A
#
# COMPACT_ATOMS: atom_id res chain seq x y z
N MET A 1 -9.43 -39.85 -27.45
CA MET A 1 -9.55 -38.38 -27.65
C MET A 1 -9.77 -37.56 -26.37
N GLY A 2 -10.00 -38.15 -25.17
CA GLY A 2 -10.19 -37.36 -23.93
C GLY A 2 -8.91 -36.89 -23.22
N ARG A 3 -7.79 -37.63 -23.36
CA ARG A 3 -6.52 -37.32 -22.68
C ARG A 3 -5.80 -36.07 -23.23
N THR A 4 -5.97 -35.75 -24.51
CA THR A 4 -5.34 -34.57 -25.15
C THR A 4 -6.05 -33.26 -24.81
N ILE A 5 -7.38 -33.29 -24.69
CA ILE A 5 -8.19 -32.13 -24.30
C ILE A 5 -7.90 -31.75 -22.84
N TRP A 6 -7.81 -32.74 -21.94
CA TRP A 6 -7.48 -32.49 -20.53
C TRP A 6 -6.10 -31.85 -20.38
N ARG A 7 -5.09 -32.36 -21.10
CA ARG A 7 -3.72 -31.80 -21.06
C ARG A 7 -3.66 -30.36 -21.58
N SER A 8 -4.43 -30.05 -22.63
CA SER A 8 -4.56 -28.68 -23.16
C SER A 8 -5.23 -27.74 -22.15
N LEU A 9 -6.31 -28.18 -21.52
CA LEU A 9 -7.00 -27.41 -20.49
C LEU A 9 -6.11 -27.17 -19.26
N ALA A 10 -5.39 -28.20 -18.81
CA ALA A 10 -4.43 -28.12 -17.71
C ALA A 10 -3.31 -27.11 -18.00
N ALA A 11 -2.79 -27.12 -19.23
CA ALA A 11 -1.75 -26.18 -19.65
C ALA A 11 -2.25 -24.73 -19.54
N ASN A 12 -3.45 -24.44 -20.05
CA ASN A 12 -4.02 -23.09 -20.01
C ASN A 12 -4.32 -22.62 -18.58
N VAL A 13 -4.82 -23.51 -17.72
CA VAL A 13 -5.07 -23.19 -16.30
C VAL A 13 -3.75 -23.00 -15.54
N SER A 14 -2.75 -23.84 -15.79
CA SER A 14 -1.43 -23.67 -15.17
C SER A 14 -0.74 -22.37 -15.58
N LEU A 15 -0.92 -21.96 -16.84
CA LEU A 15 -0.34 -20.73 -17.37
C LEU A 15 -1.03 -19.50 -16.79
N THR A 16 -2.36 -19.51 -16.66
CA THR A 16 -3.11 -18.41 -16.03
C THR A 16 -2.81 -18.28 -14.54
N LEU A 17 -2.77 -19.40 -13.80
CA LEU A 17 -2.36 -19.39 -12.39
C LEU A 17 -0.90 -18.96 -12.21
N GLY A 18 -0.01 -19.40 -13.10
CA GLY A 18 1.40 -19.00 -13.12
C GLY A 18 1.58 -17.50 -13.36
N VAL A 19 0.82 -16.91 -14.28
CA VAL A 19 0.85 -15.45 -14.53
C VAL A 19 0.29 -14.68 -13.34
N ILE A 20 -0.86 -15.08 -12.80
CA ILE A 20 -1.46 -14.39 -11.64
C ILE A 20 -0.54 -14.48 -10.42
N GLY A 21 0.01 -15.68 -10.16
CA GLY A 21 0.98 -15.90 -9.10
C GLY A 21 2.24 -15.07 -9.32
N GLY A 22 2.81 -15.12 -10.53
CA GLY A 22 4.01 -14.39 -10.93
C GLY A 22 3.87 -12.88 -10.73
N VAL A 23 2.76 -12.29 -11.17
CA VAL A 23 2.47 -10.86 -10.99
C VAL A 23 2.37 -10.51 -9.51
N LYS A 24 1.64 -11.29 -8.70
CA LYS A 24 1.57 -11.04 -7.25
C LYS A 24 2.93 -11.16 -6.56
N THR A 25 3.75 -12.16 -6.94
CA THR A 25 5.09 -12.30 -6.37
C THR A 25 6.01 -11.19 -6.79
N ALA A 26 5.92 -10.71 -8.04
CA ALA A 26 6.69 -9.57 -8.51
C ALA A 26 6.27 -8.29 -7.78
N ASP A 27 4.97 -8.08 -7.57
CA ASP A 27 4.45 -6.95 -6.81
C ASP A 27 4.97 -6.98 -5.37
N LEU A 28 4.95 -8.15 -4.70
CA LEU A 28 5.53 -8.32 -3.36
C LEU A 28 7.05 -8.08 -3.31
N LEU A 29 7.80 -8.53 -4.32
CA LEU A 29 9.26 -8.35 -4.38
C LEU A 29 9.66 -6.91 -4.68
N LEU A 30 8.87 -6.21 -5.49
CA LEU A 30 9.11 -4.83 -5.88
C LEU A 30 8.44 -3.83 -4.93
N TRP A 31 7.66 -4.31 -3.96
CA TRP A 31 6.99 -3.49 -2.97
C TRP A 31 8.01 -2.83 -2.04
N ASP A 32 8.19 -1.53 -2.20
CA ASP A 32 8.99 -0.69 -1.30
C ASP A 32 8.06 0.17 -0.46
N LYS A 33 7.91 -0.22 0.82
CA LYS A 33 7.07 0.47 1.79
C LYS A 33 7.55 1.90 2.06
N ASP A 34 8.86 2.12 2.16
CA ASP A 34 9.41 3.44 2.47
C ASP A 34 9.16 4.42 1.32
N LYS A 35 9.25 3.94 0.08
CA LYS A 35 8.93 4.73 -1.11
C LYS A 35 7.44 5.06 -1.18
N TYR A 36 6.57 4.12 -0.83
CA TYR A 36 5.13 4.32 -0.79
C TYR A 36 4.74 5.37 0.27
N ASP A 37 5.25 5.25 1.50
CA ASP A 37 4.94 6.16 2.60
C ASP A 37 5.39 7.60 2.28
N LYS A 38 6.59 7.77 1.70
CA LYS A 38 7.08 9.08 1.23
C LYS A 38 6.22 9.68 0.10
N MET A 39 5.78 8.85 -0.83
CA MET A 39 4.92 9.29 -1.93
C MET A 39 3.55 9.73 -1.41
N GLN A 40 2.97 8.97 -0.48
CA GLN A 40 1.68 9.30 0.14
C GLN A 40 1.76 10.63 0.87
N GLU A 41 2.77 10.83 1.72
CA GLU A 41 2.96 12.10 2.44
C GLU A 41 3.11 13.27 1.47
N ARG A 42 3.88 13.11 0.38
CA ARG A 42 4.09 14.17 -0.61
C ARG A 42 2.79 14.58 -1.30
N LEU A 43 2.01 13.58 -1.73
CA LEU A 43 0.72 13.81 -2.37
C LEU A 43 -0.25 14.51 -1.41
N GLU A 44 -0.23 14.14 -0.14
CA GLU A 44 -1.08 14.75 0.88
C GLU A 44 -0.71 16.22 1.12
N LEU A 45 0.57 16.52 1.32
CA LEU A 45 1.06 17.89 1.50
C LEU A 45 0.75 18.75 0.26
N ASP A 46 0.97 18.23 -0.95
CA ASP A 46 0.68 18.95 -2.19
C ASP A 46 -0.83 19.17 -2.38
N TYR A 47 -1.67 18.20 -2.02
CA TYR A 47 -3.13 18.31 -2.10
C TYR A 47 -3.64 19.39 -1.15
N TRP A 48 -3.24 19.36 0.13
CA TRP A 48 -3.70 20.34 1.11
C TRP A 48 -3.11 21.74 0.87
N LYS A 49 -1.89 21.83 0.33
CA LYS A 49 -1.34 23.11 -0.14
C LYS A 49 -2.17 23.73 -1.26
N LYS A 50 -2.77 22.91 -2.13
CA LYS A 50 -3.56 23.37 -3.28
C LYS A 50 -5.01 23.69 -2.92
N TYR A 51 -5.64 22.91 -2.05
CA TYR A 51 -7.08 22.98 -1.78
C TYR A 51 -7.45 23.55 -0.40
N GLY A 52 -6.47 23.76 0.48
CA GLY A 52 -6.69 24.17 1.87
C GLY A 52 -7.07 22.97 2.76
N THR A 53 -6.68 23.02 4.04
CA THR A 53 -6.97 21.95 5.01
C THR A 53 -8.48 21.78 5.21
N PRO A 54 -8.96 20.55 5.43
CA PRO A 54 -10.39 20.30 5.59
C PRO A 54 -10.90 20.86 6.93
N GLU A 55 -12.01 21.60 6.90
CA GLU A 55 -12.59 22.22 8.11
C GLU A 55 -13.38 21.22 9.00
N TYR A 56 -13.84 20.11 8.42
CA TYR A 56 -14.78 19.18 9.05
C TYR A 56 -14.15 17.84 9.50
N ILE A 57 -12.85 17.65 9.28
CA ILE A 57 -12.14 16.41 9.61
C ILE A 57 -11.07 16.74 10.65
N GLU A 58 -11.12 16.08 11.81
CA GLU A 58 -10.06 16.16 12.80
C GLU A 58 -8.80 15.51 12.24
N GLY A 59 -7.72 16.28 12.15
CA GLY A 59 -6.43 15.78 11.69
C GLY A 59 -5.78 14.86 12.72
N HIS A 60 -5.06 13.86 12.24
CA HIS A 60 -4.25 12.97 13.07
C HIS A 60 -2.76 13.28 12.86
N LEU A 61 -2.01 13.32 13.97
CA LEU A 61 -0.55 13.46 13.94
C LEU A 61 0.07 12.18 13.36
N HIS A 62 0.66 12.29 12.18
CA HIS A 62 1.41 11.22 11.52
C HIS A 62 2.91 11.53 11.54
N LYS A 63 3.71 10.49 11.75
CA LYS A 63 5.17 10.60 11.65
C LYS A 63 5.55 10.75 10.17
N SER A 64 6.33 11.78 9.86
CA SER A 64 6.82 12.03 8.50
C SER A 64 7.76 10.90 8.06
N ALA A 65 7.51 10.38 6.87
CA ALA A 65 8.39 9.46 6.15
C ALA A 65 9.41 10.23 5.29
N ILE A 66 9.13 11.49 4.95
CA ILE A 66 10.02 12.38 4.18
C ILE A 66 11.10 12.99 5.08
N SER A 67 10.71 13.51 6.24
CA SER A 67 11.57 14.22 7.17
C SER A 67 11.71 13.43 8.47
N LYS A 68 12.92 12.92 8.74
CA LYS A 68 13.18 12.05 9.89
C LYS A 68 13.04 12.83 11.19
N GLY A 69 11.99 12.54 11.95
CA GLY A 69 11.75 13.11 13.29
C GLY A 69 10.68 14.19 13.31
N GLU A 70 10.13 14.58 12.17
CA GLU A 70 9.02 15.53 12.08
C GLU A 70 7.67 14.80 12.05
N PHE A 71 6.64 15.52 12.46
CA PHE A 71 5.25 15.07 12.41
C PHE A 71 4.46 16.01 11.52
N TYR A 72 3.56 15.45 10.74
CA TYR A 72 2.65 16.24 9.90
C TYR A 72 1.21 15.90 10.23
N MET A 73 0.31 16.86 9.99
CA MET A 73 -1.11 16.68 10.19
C MET A 73 -1.67 15.95 8.96
N SER A 74 -2.07 14.69 9.14
CA SER A 74 -2.73 13.91 8.11
C SER A 74 -4.24 13.93 8.33
N TYR A 75 -4.99 14.07 7.26
CA TYR A 75 -6.46 14.04 7.26
C TYR A 75 -7.00 12.80 6.54
N LEU A 76 -6.11 11.88 6.16
CA LEU A 76 -6.48 10.62 5.54
C LEU A 76 -7.07 9.68 6.60
N LYS A 77 -8.31 9.24 6.35
CA LYS A 77 -8.98 8.25 7.19
C LYS A 77 -8.26 6.91 7.06
N GLU A 78 -7.55 6.49 8.10
CA GLU A 78 -6.87 5.20 8.10
C GLU A 78 -7.90 4.06 7.95
N LYS A 79 -7.66 3.17 6.98
CA LYS A 79 -8.55 2.02 6.72
C LYS A 79 -8.65 1.05 7.90
N GLN A 80 -7.64 1.02 8.79
CA GLN A 80 -7.59 0.18 10.00
C GLN A 80 -6.72 0.84 11.09
N PRO A 81 -7.29 1.74 11.93
CA PRO A 81 -6.49 2.52 12.89
C PRO A 81 -5.87 1.67 14.01
N HIS A 82 -6.56 0.62 14.47
CA HIS A 82 -6.09 -0.20 15.60
C HIS A 82 -4.91 -1.12 15.25
N THR A 83 -4.87 -1.66 14.04
CA THR A 83 -3.80 -2.58 13.58
C THR A 83 -2.51 -1.81 13.26
N ASN A 84 -2.64 -0.62 12.65
CA ASN A 84 -1.50 0.19 12.22
C ASN A 84 -0.79 0.91 13.38
N LEU A 85 -1.50 1.30 14.44
CA LEU A 85 -0.91 1.85 15.65
C LEU A 85 0.01 0.84 16.35
N GLN A 86 -0.40 -0.43 16.44
CA GLN A 86 0.43 -1.48 17.03
C GLN A 86 1.71 -1.71 16.22
N ASP A 87 1.59 -1.81 14.89
CA ASP A 87 2.75 -2.04 14.02
C ASP A 87 3.71 -0.83 13.95
N ARG A 88 3.23 0.41 14.10
CA ARG A 88 4.09 1.61 14.07
C ARG A 88 4.73 1.97 15.42
N VAL A 89 4.12 1.56 16.54
CA VAL A 89 4.65 1.86 17.88
C VAL A 89 5.54 0.72 18.39
N TYR A 90 5.18 -0.55 18.15
CA TYR A 90 5.84 -1.68 18.81
C TYR A 90 6.86 -2.44 17.94
N LYS A 91 6.83 -2.34 16.60
CA LYS A 91 7.85 -2.97 15.73
C LYS A 91 9.05 -2.07 15.40
N THR A 92 9.05 -0.83 15.91
CA THR A 92 10.13 0.15 15.71
C THR A 92 11.01 0.33 16.96
N MET A 93 10.81 -0.49 18.00
CA MET A 93 11.80 -0.76 19.06
C MET A 93 12.57 -2.04 18.71
#